data_AF-A0A2V9JKR6-F1
#
_entry.id   AF-A0A2V9JKR6-F1
#
_cell.length_a   1.000
_cell.length_b   1.000
_cell.length_c   1.000
_cell.angle_alpha   90.00
_cell.angle_beta   90.00
_cell.angle_gamma   90.00
#
_symmetry.space_group_name_H-M   'P 1'
#
loop_
_entity.id
_entity.type
_entity.pdbx_description
1 polymer ?
#
loop_
_entity_poly.entity_id
_entity_poly.type
_entity_poly.pdbx_seq_one_letter_code
_entity_poly.pdbx_strand_id
1 'polypeptide(L)'
;MVLGGSIPPYANLAKKKKEREQLTAKLLEAVNKIQETGCVVKDLDEGLVDFPSLLDGREVYLCWKLGEQRIGYWHGIDEGFAGRKPLDDPKSEEPPPGGTLIQ
;
A
#
# COMPACT_ATOMS: atom_id res chain seq x y z
N MET A 1 38.97 -9.54 -33.34
CA MET A 1 38.50 -8.33 -32.63
C MET A 1 38.05 -8.76 -31.25
N VAL A 2 38.80 -8.43 -30.19
CA VAL A 2 38.49 -8.91 -28.83
C VAL A 2 37.48 -7.96 -28.19
N LEU A 3 36.32 -8.51 -27.82
CA LEU A 3 35.24 -7.84 -27.08
C LEU A 3 35.75 -7.46 -25.68
N GLY A 4 36.10 -6.18 -25.50
CA GLY A 4 36.51 -5.64 -24.21
C GLY A 4 35.30 -5.35 -23.32
N GLY A 5 34.88 -6.32 -22.51
CA GLY A 5 34.03 -6.05 -21.36
C GLY A 5 34.84 -5.30 -20.31
N SER A 6 34.57 -4.01 -20.10
CA SER A 6 35.21 -3.25 -19.02
C SER A 6 34.71 -3.78 -17.67
N ILE A 7 35.57 -4.49 -16.95
CA ILE A 7 35.32 -4.87 -15.56
C ILE A 7 35.27 -3.56 -14.75
N PRO A 8 34.12 -3.17 -14.17
CA PRO A 8 34.05 -1.95 -13.38
C PRO A 8 34.98 -2.08 -12.17
N PRO A 9 35.61 -0.97 -11.71
CA PRO A 9 36.45 -1.01 -10.52
C PRO A 9 35.69 -1.63 -9.34
N TYR A 10 36.28 -2.63 -8.68
CA TYR A 10 35.64 -3.43 -7.62
C TYR A 10 34.99 -2.56 -6.52
N ALA A 11 35.60 -1.42 -6.21
CA ALA A 11 35.09 -0.43 -5.26
C ALA A 11 33.73 0.17 -5.67
N ASN A 12 33.52 0.45 -6.97
CA ASN A 12 32.25 0.98 -7.47
C ASN A 12 31.14 -0.08 -7.41
N LEU A 13 31.47 -1.34 -7.70
CA LEU A 13 30.53 -2.46 -7.56
C LEU A 13 30.12 -2.66 -6.09
N ALA A 14 31.09 -2.65 -5.18
CA ALA A 14 30.83 -2.75 -3.74
C ALA A 14 29.96 -1.59 -3.23
N LYS A 15 30.24 -0.36 -3.66
CA LYS A 15 29.45 0.82 -3.28
C LYS A 15 28.01 0.72 -3.80
N LYS A 16 27.82 0.44 -5.09
CA LYS A 16 26.48 0.27 -5.68
C LYS A 16 25.71 -0.90 -5.06
N LYS A 17 26.40 -2.00 -4.74
CA LYS A 17 25.79 -3.15 -4.05
C LYS A 17 25.28 -2.76 -2.67
N LYS A 18 26.09 -2.04 -1.89
CA LYS A 18 25.72 -1.56 -0.55
C LYS A 18 24.56 -0.57 -0.61
N GLU A 19 24.58 0.36 -1.56
CA GLU A 19 23.48 1.31 -1.77
C GLU A 19 22.16 0.60 -2.09
N ARG A 20 22.19 -0.38 -3.00
CA ARG A 20 21.03 -1.22 -3.32
C ARG A 20 20.51 -1.94 -2.06
N GLU A 21 21.40 -2.57 -1.29
CA GLU A 21 21.01 -3.28 -0.06
C GLU A 21 20.35 -2.35 0.96
N GLN A 22 20.88 -1.13 1.12
CA GLN A 22 20.30 -0.12 2.00
C GLN A 22 18.91 0.34 1.54
N LEU A 23 18.72 0.54 0.24
CA LEU A 23 17.41 0.91 -0.32
C LEU A 23 16.40 -0.23 -0.16
N THR A 24 16.81 -1.48 -0.42
CA THR A 24 15.96 -2.65 -0.21
C THR A 24 15.55 -2.80 1.25
N ALA A 25 16.48 -2.62 2.20
CA ALA A 25 16.18 -2.70 3.63
C ALA A 25 15.15 -1.64 4.06
N LYS A 26 15.30 -0.39 3.59
CA LYS A 26 14.34 0.69 3.87
C LYS A 26 12.96 0.42 3.29
N LEU A 27 12.89 -0.12 2.06
CA LEU A 27 11.62 -0.49 1.44
C LEU A 27 10.92 -1.59 2.25
N LEU A 28 11.64 -2.64 2.63
CA LEU A 28 11.09 -3.73 3.44
C LEU A 28 10.60 -3.22 4.81
N GLU A 29 11.37 -2.34 5.46
CA GLU A 29 10.97 -1.73 6.73
C GLU A 29 9.65 -0.94 6.60
N ALA A 30 9.52 -0.12 5.55
CA ALA A 30 8.31 0.65 5.31
C ALA A 30 7.10 -0.24 5.03
N VAL A 31 7.28 -1.29 4.22
CA VAL A 31 6.23 -2.27 3.91
C VAL A 31 5.80 -3.01 5.16
N ASN A 32 6.75 -3.45 5.99
CA ASN A 32 6.45 -4.14 7.24
C ASN A 32 5.65 -3.26 8.20
N LYS A 33 6.01 -1.98 8.34
CA LYS A 33 5.23 -1.03 9.16
C LYS A 33 3.79 -0.89 8.70
N ILE A 34 3.54 -0.93 7.39
CA ILE A 34 2.17 -0.91 6.85
C ILE A 34 1.46 -2.23 7.20
N GLN A 35 2.11 -3.38 6.98
CA GLN A 35 1.52 -4.68 7.29
C GLN A 35 1.24 -4.88 8.78
N GLU A 36 2.05 -4.31 9.67
CA GLU A 36 1.85 -4.33 11.12
C GLU A 36 0.55 -3.63 11.55
N THR A 37 0.01 -2.73 10.73
CA THR A 37 -1.31 -2.12 10.98
C THR A 37 -2.49 -3.05 10.65
N GLY A 38 -2.21 -4.23 10.09
CA GLY A 38 -3.23 -5.16 9.58
C GLY A 38 -3.58 -4.96 8.11
N CYS A 39 -2.97 -3.97 7.44
CA CYS A 39 -3.16 -3.74 6.00
C CYS A 39 -2.39 -4.76 5.17
N VAL A 40 -2.87 -5.02 3.95
CA VAL A 40 -2.24 -5.91 2.98
C VAL A 40 -1.78 -5.09 1.79
N VAL A 41 -0.46 -4.93 1.63
CA VAL A 41 0.10 -4.28 0.44
C VAL A 41 0.02 -5.25 -0.73
N LYS A 42 -0.85 -4.94 -1.70
CA LYS A 42 -1.14 -5.84 -2.82
C LYS A 42 -0.20 -5.62 -4.00
N ASP A 43 0.08 -4.35 -4.31
CA ASP A 43 0.97 -3.96 -5.40
C ASP A 43 1.69 -2.65 -5.02
N LEU A 44 3.01 -2.67 -4.97
CA LEU A 44 3.82 -1.51 -4.60
C LEU A 44 4.01 -0.53 -5.77
N ASP A 45 4.04 -1.04 -7.01
CA ASP A 45 4.25 -0.22 -8.19
C ASP A 45 3.00 0.60 -8.52
N GLU A 46 1.82 0.00 -8.35
CA GLU A 46 0.54 0.71 -8.47
C GLU A 46 0.09 1.43 -7.19
N GLY A 47 0.76 1.18 -6.06
CA GLY A 47 0.40 1.73 -4.75
C GLY A 47 -0.95 1.24 -4.25
N LEU A 48 -1.19 -0.07 -4.36
CA LEU A 48 -2.42 -0.76 -4.01
C LEU A 48 -2.35 -1.38 -2.61
N VAL A 49 -3.33 -1.03 -1.76
CA VAL A 49 -3.43 -1.51 -0.38
C VAL A 49 -4.86 -1.97 -0.09
N ASP A 50 -4.96 -3.17 0.47
CA ASP A 50 -6.21 -3.78 0.92
C ASP A 50 -6.29 -3.73 2.46
N PHE A 51 -7.47 -3.42 2.99
CA PHE A 51 -7.74 -3.36 4.42
C PHE A 51 -8.77 -4.43 4.75
N PRO A 52 -8.42 -5.46 5.54
CA PRO A 52 -9.40 -6.43 6.02
C PRO A 52 -10.53 -5.72 6.77
N SER A 53 -11.78 -6.01 6.42
CA SER A 53 -12.95 -5.37 7.01
C SER A 53 -14.17 -6.28 6.99
N LEU A 54 -15.26 -5.80 7.58
CA LEU A 54 -16.54 -6.48 7.66
C LEU A 54 -17.62 -5.57 7.07
N LEU A 55 -18.24 -6.01 5.98
CA LEU A 55 -19.33 -5.31 5.31
C LEU A 55 -20.58 -6.21 5.37
N ASP A 56 -21.65 -5.73 5.99
CA ASP A 56 -22.90 -6.47 6.19
C ASP A 56 -22.70 -7.88 6.79
N GLY A 57 -21.78 -8.02 7.75
CA GLY A 57 -21.46 -9.30 8.40
C GLY A 57 -20.64 -10.26 7.54
N ARG A 58 -20.12 -9.81 6.40
CA ARG A 58 -19.23 -10.57 5.52
C ARG A 58 -17.82 -10.00 5.56
N GLU A 59 -16.84 -10.87 5.64
CA GLU A 59 -15.44 -10.46 5.53
C GLU A 59 -15.14 -10.01 4.09
N VAL A 60 -14.54 -8.84 3.96
CA VAL A 60 -14.20 -8.21 2.68
C VAL A 60 -12.86 -7.50 2.81
N TYR A 61 -12.28 -7.12 1.67
CA TYR A 61 -11.16 -6.20 1.61
C TYR A 61 -11.66 -4.84 1.10
N LEU A 62 -11.43 -3.79 1.88
CA LEU A 62 -11.54 -2.43 1.40
C LEU A 62 -10.27 -2.09 0.62
N CYS A 63 -10.40 -1.47 -0.55
CA CYS A 63 -9.31 -1.37 -1.50
C CYS A 63 -9.01 0.10 -1.80
N TRP A 64 -7.77 0.52 -1.58
CA TRP A 64 -7.28 1.87 -1.84
C TRP A 64 -6.11 1.85 -2.81
N LYS A 65 -6.12 2.78 -3.76
CA LYS A 65 -5.03 2.99 -4.70
C LYS A 65 -4.39 4.36 -4.51
N LEU A 66 -3.07 4.43 -4.63
CA LEU A 66 -2.32 5.69 -4.62
C LEU A 66 -2.93 6.69 -5.62
N GLY A 67 -3.32 7.86 -5.10
CA GLY A 67 -4.02 8.90 -5.85
C GLY A 67 -5.51 9.02 -5.51
N GLU A 68 -6.10 8.03 -4.84
CA GLU A 68 -7.45 8.13 -4.27
C GLU A 68 -7.41 8.90 -2.94
N GLN A 69 -8.34 9.84 -2.73
CA GLN A 69 -8.37 10.62 -1.48
C GLN A 69 -8.89 9.80 -0.29
N ARG A 70 -9.72 8.79 -0.55
CA ARG A 70 -10.35 7.92 0.46
C ARG A 70 -10.54 6.52 -0.11
N ILE A 71 -10.80 5.55 0.76
CA ILE A 71 -11.20 4.21 0.35
C ILE A 71 -12.61 4.29 -0.25
N GLY A 72 -12.76 3.96 -1.53
CA GLY A 72 -14.04 4.02 -2.25
C GLY A 72 -14.51 2.68 -2.82
N TYR A 73 -13.72 1.62 -2.67
CA TYR A 73 -13.99 0.32 -3.25
C TYR A 73 -13.79 -0.80 -2.25
N TRP A 74 -14.47 -1.91 -2.47
CA TRP A 74 -14.29 -3.16 -1.73
C TRP A 74 -14.31 -4.35 -2.69
N HIS A 75 -13.78 -5.49 -2.26
CA HIS A 75 -13.93 -6.77 -2.96
C HIS A 75 -14.04 -7.91 -1.93
N GLY A 76 -14.66 -9.03 -2.32
CA GLY A 76 -14.69 -10.22 -1.45
C GLY A 76 -13.30 -10.81 -1.21
N ILE A 77 -13.15 -11.60 -0.14
CA ILE A 77 -11.87 -12.28 0.17
C ILE A 77 -11.42 -13.23 -0.96
N ASP A 78 -12.39 -13.91 -1.60
CA ASP A 78 -12.14 -14.81 -2.72
C ASP A 78 -12.12 -14.09 -4.08
N GLU A 79 -12.43 -12.79 -4.11
CA GLU A 79 -12.44 -11.98 -5.33
C GLU A 79 -11.11 -11.21 -5.42
N GLY A 80 -10.46 -11.23 -6.59
CA GLY A 80 -9.30 -10.37 -6.84
C GLY A 80 -9.69 -8.91 -7.06
N PHE A 81 -8.69 -8.03 -7.19
CA PHE A 81 -8.87 -6.60 -7.48
C PHE A 81 -9.82 -6.29 -8.66
N ALA A 82 -9.86 -7.15 -9.68
CA ALA A 82 -10.77 -6.99 -10.82
C ALA A 82 -12.26 -7.05 -10.42
N GLY A 83 -12.58 -7.55 -9.22
CA GLY A 83 -13.92 -7.58 -8.64
C GLY A 83 -14.27 -6.36 -7.79
N ARG A 84 -13.52 -5.25 -7.88
CA ARG A 84 -13.78 -4.01 -7.13
C ARG A 84 -15.22 -3.55 -7.33
N LYS A 85 -15.95 -3.48 -6.23
CA LYS A 85 -17.31 -2.95 -6.12
C LYS A 85 -17.23 -1.59 -5.41
N PRO A 86 -17.95 -0.57 -5.88
CA PRO A 86 -17.99 0.71 -5.20
C PRO A 86 -18.60 0.55 -3.81
N LEU A 87 -18.06 1.32 -2.86
CA LEU A 87 -18.63 1.49 -1.54
C LEU A 87 -19.66 2.63 -1.65
N ASP A 88 -20.91 2.32 -1.98
CA ASP A 88 -21.99 3.32 -1.95
C ASP A 88 -22.36 3.64 -0.49
N ASP A 89 -21.93 4.79 0.05
CA ASP A 89 -22.81 5.74 0.73
C ASP A 89 -22.12 7.12 0.92
N PRO A 90 -22.61 8.20 0.28
CA PRO A 90 -22.16 9.58 0.50
C PRO A 90 -22.62 10.22 1.84
N LYS A 91 -23.18 9.48 2.80
CA LYS A 91 -23.74 10.01 4.07
C LYS A 91 -22.97 9.72 5.36
N SER A 92 -21.65 9.51 5.32
CA SER A 92 -20.83 9.43 6.55
C SER A 92 -20.03 10.69 6.88
N GLU A 93 -20.18 11.77 6.09
CA GLU A 93 -19.63 13.10 6.37
C GLU A 93 -20.69 14.06 6.96
N GLU A 94 -21.56 13.60 7.87
CA GLU A 94 -22.13 14.54 8.83
C GLU A 94 -21.11 14.72 9.98
N PRO A 95 -20.49 15.90 10.16
CA PRO A 95 -19.67 16.16 11.32
C PRO A 95 -20.54 15.96 12.58
N PRO A 96 -20.01 15.34 13.66
CA PRO A 96 -20.78 15.07 14.86
C PRO A 96 -21.46 16.37 15.33
N PRO A 97 -22.78 16.36 15.65
CA PRO A 97 -23.45 17.56 16.09
C PRO A 97 -22.76 18.09 17.35
N GLY A 98 -22.29 19.33 17.23
CA GLY A 98 -21.64 20.16 18.25
C GLY A 98 -21.39 19.50 19.59
N GLY A 99 -20.14 19.09 19.83
CA GLY A 99 -19.65 18.91 21.19
C GLY A 99 -19.73 20.26 21.90
N THR A 100 -20.69 20.38 22.82
CA THR A 100 -20.84 21.51 23.74
C THR A 100 -19.50 21.80 24.40
N LEU A 101 -18.97 23.00 24.14
CA LEU A 101 -17.88 23.58 24.92
C LEU A 101 -18.42 23.81 26.34
N ILE A 102 -18.08 22.92 27.27
CA ILE A 102 -18.28 23.21 28.69
C ILE A 102 -17.25 24.28 29.06
N GLN A 103 -17.76 25.45 29.45
CA GLN A 103 -16.99 26.55 30.04
C GLN A 103 -16.42 26.16 31.41
#